data_AF-A0AB38D0T9-F1
#
_entry.id   AF-A0AB38D0T9-F1
#
_cell.length_a   1.000
_cell.length_b   1.000
_cell.length_c   1.000
_cell.angle_alpha   90.00
_cell.angle_beta   90.00
_cell.angle_gamma   90.00
#
_symmetry.space_group_name_H-M   'P 1'
#
loop_
_entity.id
_entity.type
_entity.pdbx_description
1 polymer ?
#
loop_
_entity_poly.entity_id
_entity_poly.type
_entity_poly.pdbx_seq_one_letter_code
_entity_poly.pdbx_strand_id
1 'polypeptide(L)'
;MTDRDRLVQRVEWALHRVHQSNGYLDTAQQIVDALADLFPGEVEAARKIQELTSELESMRFRRDTAVIQLRAHTARREHNKDLARPL
;
A
#
# COMPACT_ATOMS: atom_id res chain seq x y z
N MET A 1 -26.72 -28.08 2.69
CA MET A 1 -25.68 -27.19 3.24
C MET A 1 -25.39 -26.15 2.17
N THR A 2 -25.65 -24.88 2.44
CA THR A 2 -25.50 -23.81 1.44
C THR A 2 -24.04 -23.33 1.38
N ASP A 3 -23.62 -22.66 0.30
CA ASP A 3 -22.28 -22.04 0.21
C ASP A 3 -22.01 -21.06 1.35
N ARG A 4 -23.05 -20.39 1.83
CA ARG A 4 -23.00 -19.51 3.00
C ARG A 4 -22.65 -20.28 4.28
N ASP A 5 -23.26 -21.43 4.52
CA ASP A 5 -22.98 -22.24 5.73
C ASP A 5 -21.54 -22.77 5.70
N ARG A 6 -21.07 -23.15 4.50
CA ARG A 6 -19.70 -23.62 4.29
C ARG A 6 -18.68 -22.52 4.52
N LEU A 7 -19.00 -21.29 4.12
CA LEU A 7 -18.18 -20.11 4.36
C LEU A 7 -18.08 -19.77 5.86
N VAL A 8 -19.22 -19.80 6.56
CA VAL A 8 -19.29 -19.53 8.01
C VAL A 8 -18.43 -20.52 8.79
N GLN A 9 -18.57 -21.82 8.55
CA GLN A 9 -17.74 -22.85 9.22
C GLN A 9 -16.25 -22.63 8.98
N ARG A 10 -15.89 -22.24 7.75
CA ARG A 10 -14.51 -22.01 7.34
C ARG A 10 -13.91 -20.78 8.04
N VAL A 11 -14.68 -19.70 8.19
CA VAL A 11 -14.29 -18.49 8.95
C VAL A 11 -14.15 -18.79 10.44
N GLU A 12 -15.11 -19.51 11.03
CA GLU A 12 -15.06 -19.93 12.44
C GLU A 12 -13.80 -20.76 12.74
N TRP A 13 -13.42 -21.66 11.83
CA TRP A 13 -12.24 -22.49 11.99
C TRP A 13 -10.92 -21.69 11.93
N ALA A 14 -10.85 -20.68 11.05
CA ALA A 14 -9.71 -19.78 10.98
C ALA A 14 -9.58 -18.92 12.24
N LEU A 15 -10.68 -18.32 12.71
CA LEU A 15 -10.70 -17.55 13.95
C LEU A 15 -10.31 -18.39 15.17
N HIS A 16 -10.71 -19.67 15.19
CA HIS A 16 -10.30 -20.59 16.24
C HIS A 16 -8.78 -20.87 16.23
N ARG A 17 -8.15 -21.06 15.06
CA ARG A 17 -6.69 -21.23 14.95
C ARG A 17 -5.93 -20.00 15.45
N VAL A 18 -6.44 -18.83 15.11
CA VAL A 18 -5.91 -17.52 15.49
C VAL A 18 -5.95 -17.32 17.01
N HIS A 19 -7.05 -17.70 17.66
CA HIS A 19 -7.19 -17.58 19.11
C HIS A 19 -6.24 -18.50 19.91
N GLN A 20 -5.76 -19.61 19.32
CA GLN A 20 -4.82 -20.53 19.97
C GLN A 20 -3.35 -20.09 19.88
N SER A 21 -3.05 -19.07 19.08
CA SER A 21 -1.71 -18.54 18.89
C SER A 21 -1.42 -17.43 19.91
N ASN A 22 -0.65 -17.77 20.96
CA ASN A 22 -0.36 -16.91 22.12
C ASN A 22 0.62 -15.73 21.85
N GLY A 23 0.82 -15.29 20.60
CA GLY A 23 1.80 -14.25 20.27
C GLY A 23 1.34 -13.30 19.16
N TYR A 24 1.06 -12.03 19.50
CA TYR A 24 0.47 -10.99 18.64
C TYR A 24 1.05 -10.86 17.21
N LEU A 25 2.35 -11.12 17.01
CA LEU A 25 3.00 -11.02 15.70
C LEU A 25 2.82 -12.30 14.85
N ASP A 26 2.91 -13.47 15.48
CA ASP A 26 2.61 -14.76 14.86
C ASP A 26 1.13 -14.87 14.52
N THR A 27 0.25 -14.22 15.31
CA THR A 27 -1.18 -14.24 15.08
C THR A 27 -1.57 -13.53 13.78
N ALA A 28 -0.96 -12.40 13.43
CA ALA A 28 -1.32 -11.62 12.24
C ALA A 28 -0.97 -12.36 10.94
N GLN A 29 0.24 -12.94 10.86
CA GLN A 29 0.64 -13.73 9.70
C GLN A 29 -0.22 -15.00 9.57
N GLN A 30 -0.53 -15.67 10.69
CA GLN A 30 -1.40 -16.85 10.69
C GLN A 30 -2.85 -16.51 10.30
N ILE A 31 -3.36 -15.32 10.65
CA ILE A 31 -4.65 -14.82 10.16
C ILE A 31 -4.59 -14.67 8.65
N VAL A 32 -3.55 -14.02 8.12
CA VAL A 32 -3.38 -13.79 6.68
C VAL A 32 -3.26 -15.11 5.92
N ASP A 33 -2.51 -16.08 6.45
CA ASP A 33 -2.35 -17.39 5.83
C ASP A 33 -3.67 -18.19 5.87
N ALA A 34 -4.40 -18.15 6.99
CA ALA A 34 -5.72 -18.76 7.07
C ALA A 34 -6.72 -18.08 6.13
N LEU A 35 -6.65 -16.77 5.97
CA LEU A 35 -7.47 -16.03 5.01
C LEU A 35 -7.07 -16.32 3.56
N ALA A 36 -5.79 -16.56 3.27
CA ALA A 36 -5.31 -16.94 1.95
C ALA A 36 -5.81 -18.35 1.56
N ASP A 37 -5.84 -19.28 2.52
CA ASP A 37 -6.46 -20.60 2.34
C ASP A 37 -7.98 -20.49 2.11
N LEU A 38 -8.61 -19.46 2.67
CA LEU A 38 -10.06 -19.21 2.59
C LEU A 38 -10.48 -18.52 1.29
N PHE A 39 -9.69 -17.52 0.90
CA PHE A 39 -9.95 -16.52 -0.13
C PHE A 39 -8.66 -16.25 -0.94
N PRO A 40 -8.16 -17.24 -1.69
CA PRO A 40 -6.85 -17.15 -2.33
C PRO A 40 -6.77 -15.98 -3.33
N GLY A 41 -7.85 -15.71 -4.05
CA GLY A 41 -7.90 -14.61 -5.02
C GLY A 41 -7.98 -13.23 -4.36
N GLU A 42 -8.70 -13.11 -3.26
CA GLU A 42 -8.92 -11.85 -2.56
C GLU A 42 -7.69 -11.42 -1.75
N VAL A 43 -6.96 -12.36 -1.15
CA VAL A 43 -5.70 -12.04 -0.47
C VAL A 43 -4.62 -11.65 -1.47
N GLU A 44 -4.53 -12.35 -2.61
CA GLU A 44 -3.63 -11.97 -3.70
C GLU A 44 -3.99 -10.60 -4.27
N ALA A 45 -5.28 -10.32 -4.48
CA ALA A 45 -5.76 -9.01 -4.91
C ALA A 45 -5.45 -7.91 -3.87
N ALA A 46 -5.64 -8.17 -2.58
CA ALA A 46 -5.31 -7.22 -1.52
C ALA A 46 -3.80 -6.93 -1.48
N ARG A 47 -2.97 -7.96 -1.61
CA ARG A 47 -1.51 -7.79 -1.70
C ARG A 47 -1.13 -6.96 -2.93
N LYS A 48 -1.77 -7.22 -4.06
CA LYS A 48 -1.51 -6.48 -5.30
C LYS A 48 -1.94 -5.01 -5.20
N ILE A 49 -3.08 -4.74 -4.55
CA ILE A 49 -3.55 -3.38 -4.26
C ILE A 49 -2.55 -2.66 -3.36
N GLN A 50 -2.03 -3.33 -2.33
CA GLN A 50 -1.02 -2.76 -1.45
C GLN A 50 0.28 -2.41 -2.21
N GLU A 51 0.79 -3.33 -3.02
CA GLU A 51 1.96 -3.11 -3.89
C GLU A 51 1.74 -1.88 -4.79
N LEU A 52 0.62 -1.84 -5.52
CA LEU A 52 0.28 -0.74 -6.42
C LEU A 52 0.09 0.60 -5.68
N THR A 53 -0.45 0.57 -4.46
CA THR A 53 -0.62 1.77 -3.63
C THR A 53 0.74 2.33 -3.23
N SER A 54 1.66 1.48 -2.79
CA SER A 54 3.03 1.90 -2.46
C SER A 54 3.80 2.43 -3.68
N GLU A 55 3.63 1.81 -4.85
CA GLU A 55 4.21 2.31 -6.10
C GLU A 55 3.65 3.69 -6.46
N LEU A 56 2.33 3.89 -6.35
CA LEU A 56 1.67 5.16 -6.63
C LEU A 56 2.18 6.27 -5.70
N GLU A 57 2.35 5.98 -4.42
CA GLU A 57 2.92 6.91 -3.45
C GLU A 57 4.37 7.29 -3.80
N SER A 58 5.19 6.31 -4.19
CA SER A 58 6.56 6.56 -4.66
C SER A 58 6.58 7.48 -5.89
N MET A 59 5.69 7.23 -6.86
CA MET A 59 5.58 8.06 -8.06
C MET A 59 5.11 9.49 -7.72
N ARG A 60 4.15 9.65 -6.81
CA ARG A 60 3.70 10.96 -6.33
C ARG A 60 4.85 11.73 -5.69
N PHE A 61 5.62 11.08 -4.82
CA PHE A 61 6.78 11.70 -4.19
C PHE A 61 7.84 12.16 -5.21
N ARG A 62 8.16 11.32 -6.21
CA ARG A 62 9.10 11.70 -7.29
C ARG A 62 8.59 12.88 -8.10
N ARG A 63 7.30 12.89 -8.46
CA ARG A 63 6.67 14.00 -9.17
C ARG A 63 6.79 15.29 -8.36
N ASP A 64 6.44 15.25 -7.07
CA ASP A 64 6.45 16.44 -6.22
C ASP A 64 7.87 16.99 -6.05
N THR A 65 8.85 16.09 -5.90
CA THR A 65 10.28 16.45 -5.88
C THR A 65 10.70 17.12 -7.20
N ALA A 66 10.32 16.55 -8.35
CA ALA A 66 10.64 17.13 -9.66
C ALA A 66 9.99 18.51 -9.86
N VAL A 67 8.75 18.70 -9.39
CA VAL A 67 8.07 20.01 -9.43
C VAL A 67 8.81 21.04 -8.59
N ILE A 68 9.25 20.69 -7.38
CA ILE A 68 10.02 21.59 -6.52
C ILE A 68 11.34 21.98 -7.20
N GLN A 69 12.06 21.01 -7.76
CA GLN A 69 13.32 21.25 -8.47
C GLN A 69 13.11 22.15 -9.69
N LEU A 70 12.04 21.93 -10.46
CA LEU A 70 11.71 22.76 -11.61
C LEU A 70 11.41 24.20 -11.18
N ARG A 71 10.60 24.40 -10.14
CA ARG A 71 10.29 25.73 -9.59
C ARG A 71 11.54 26.46 -9.10
N ALA A 72 12.44 25.75 -8.42
CA ALA A 72 13.71 26.31 -8.00
C ALA A 72 14.60 26.69 -9.19
N HIS A 73 14.61 25.88 -10.24
CA HIS A 73 15.36 26.17 -11.46
C HIS A 73 14.79 27.39 -12.21
N THR A 74 13.46 27.49 -12.35
CA THR A 74 12.83 28.64 -13.00
C THR A 74 13.08 29.94 -12.23
N ALA A 75 12.93 29.92 -10.90
CA ALA A 75 13.18 31.10 -10.06
C ALA A 75 14.64 31.59 -10.18
N ARG A 76 15.63 30.66 -10.18
CA ARG A 76 17.04 31.01 -10.40
C ARG A 76 17.28 31.60 -11.80
N ARG A 77 16.63 31.04 -12.82
CA ARG A 77 16.76 31.52 -14.19
C ARG A 77 16.15 32.92 -14.38
N GLU A 78 15.04 33.21 -13.72
CA GLU A 78 14.43 34.55 -13.71
C GLU A 78 15.31 35.55 -12.98
N HIS A 79 15.78 35.23 -11.78
CA HIS A 79 16.70 36.09 -11.02
C HIS A 79 17.97 36.45 -11.82
N ASN A 80 18.57 35.48 -12.51
CA ASN A 80 19.74 35.73 -13.35
C ASN A 80 19.44 36.62 -14.58
N LYS A 81 18.22 36.56 -15.14
CA LYS A 81 17.81 37.45 -16.24
C LYS A 81 17.62 38.88 -15.76
N ASP A 82 17.05 39.06 -14.58
CA ASP A 82 16.83 40.39 -14.00
C ASP A 82 18.15 41.08 -13.65
N LEU A 83 19.14 40.31 -13.16
CA LEU A 83 20.51 40.80 -12.91
C LEU A 83 21.29 41.14 -14.20
N ALA A 84 20.94 40.53 -15.33
CA ALA A 84 21.63 40.73 -16.61
C ALA A 84 21.03 41.87 -17.46
N ARG A 85 19.99 42.57 -16.99
CA ARG A 85 19.43 43.73 -17.70
C ARG A 85 20.31 44.96 -17.48
N PRO A 86 20.79 45.63 -18.55
CA PRO A 86 21.47 46.92 -18.41
C PRO A 86 20.47 48.01 -18.02
N LEU A 87 20.92 48.95 -17.19
CA LEU A 87 20.19 50.12 -16.69
C LEU A 87 19.73 51.05 -17.82
#